data_AF-A0A6P0WSU5-F1
#
_entry.id   AF-A0A6P0WSU5-F1
#
_cell.length_a   1.000
_cell.length_b   1.000
_cell.length_c   1.000
_cell.angle_alpha   90.00
_cell.angle_beta   90.00
_cell.angle_gamma   90.00
#
_symmetry.space_group_name_H-M   'P 1'
#
loop_
_entity.id
_entity.type
_entity.pdbx_description
1 polymer ?
#
loop_
_entity_poly.entity_id
_entity_poly.type
_entity_poly.pdbx_seq_one_letter_code
_entity_poly.pdbx_strand_id
1 'polypeptide(L)'
;MVHFINSNLFKTSALTLVTLASTTQVAKAISFQGMATSTFGTPTPSTGVVFSGVGTNTFSTGTPITGSSANIFTVDGLNFSTTENTQFAVADLTYTNGRTVTGTNIDTVPVTLSLDFITPIISSPSFTFTFDLDLTPNTTGDPVLDADTLSVVDVFSTTNFNVGGELFTLKLLGFSDDSGATINNVFTLPEDATTTSQLFASITAATPKGVPEPNLTTLLLLGAGAMVIGKGKNKVHS
;
A
#
# COMPACT_ATOMS: atom_id res chain seq x y z
N MET A 1 82.73 -7.84 -39.50
CA MET A 1 81.60 -6.93 -39.78
C MET A 1 80.33 -7.75 -39.61
N VAL A 2 79.91 -7.99 -38.36
CA VAL A 2 78.79 -7.30 -37.67
C VAL A 2 77.48 -7.46 -38.47
N HIS A 3 76.66 -8.48 -38.18
CA HIS A 3 75.54 -8.52 -37.19
C HIS A 3 74.22 -7.95 -37.77
N PHE A 4 73.20 -8.81 -37.96
CA PHE A 4 71.94 -8.87 -37.19
C PHE A 4 70.77 -9.52 -37.95
N ILE A 5 70.06 -10.36 -37.19
CA ILE A 5 68.78 -11.03 -37.42
C ILE A 5 67.64 -9.99 -37.50
N ASN A 6 66.57 -10.25 -38.26
CA ASN A 6 65.22 -9.95 -37.76
C ASN A 6 64.10 -10.72 -38.48
N SER A 7 63.59 -11.71 -37.76
CA SER A 7 62.26 -12.29 -37.90
C SER A 7 61.19 -11.26 -37.51
N ASN A 8 60.14 -11.08 -38.31
CA ASN A 8 58.89 -10.51 -37.83
C ASN A 8 57.72 -11.36 -38.35
N LEU A 9 57.41 -12.39 -37.57
CA LEU A 9 56.18 -13.16 -37.61
C LEU A 9 55.07 -12.24 -37.08
N PHE A 10 54.20 -11.75 -37.96
CA PHE A 10 53.02 -10.97 -37.57
C PHE A 10 52.06 -11.88 -36.78
N LYS A 11 51.94 -11.64 -35.47
CA LYS A 11 50.90 -12.25 -34.63
C LYS A 11 49.60 -11.48 -34.84
N THR A 12 48.64 -12.09 -35.53
CA THR A 12 47.24 -11.65 -35.55
C THR A 12 46.57 -11.99 -34.22
N SER A 13 46.27 -10.97 -33.42
CA SER A 13 45.45 -11.10 -32.21
C SER A 13 43.98 -11.16 -32.61
N ALA A 14 43.31 -12.27 -32.31
CA ALA A 14 41.86 -12.40 -32.46
C ALA A 14 41.16 -11.57 -31.37
N LEU A 15 40.31 -10.63 -31.77
CA LEU A 15 39.48 -9.85 -30.86
C LEU A 15 38.17 -10.62 -30.62
N THR A 16 38.05 -11.26 -29.45
CA THR A 16 36.81 -11.95 -29.06
C THR A 16 35.79 -10.93 -28.56
N LEU A 17 34.76 -10.67 -29.35
CA LEU A 17 33.65 -9.80 -28.97
C LEU A 17 32.70 -10.59 -28.04
N VAL A 18 32.80 -10.37 -26.73
CA VAL A 18 31.84 -10.93 -25.76
C VAL A 18 30.59 -10.06 -25.77
N THR A 19 29.49 -10.58 -26.32
CA THR A 19 28.18 -9.93 -26.28
C THR A 19 27.51 -10.25 -24.94
N LEU A 20 27.41 -9.26 -24.04
CA LEU A 20 26.56 -9.38 -22.85
C LEU A 20 25.10 -9.20 -23.28
N ALA A 21 24.37 -10.32 -23.39
CA ALA A 21 22.92 -10.27 -23.50
C ALA A 21 22.34 -9.94 -22.12
N SER A 22 21.97 -8.69 -21.88
CA SER A 22 21.18 -8.31 -20.70
C SER A 22 19.74 -8.78 -20.90
N THR A 23 19.38 -9.93 -20.33
CA THR A 23 17.99 -10.36 -20.24
C THR A 23 17.27 -9.44 -19.24
N THR A 24 16.40 -8.56 -19.74
CA THR A 24 15.45 -7.84 -18.87
C THR A 24 14.43 -8.85 -18.36
N GLN A 25 14.59 -9.31 -17.11
CA GLN A 25 13.53 -10.04 -16.43
C GLN A 25 12.38 -9.06 -16.19
N VAL A 26 11.28 -9.23 -16.93
CA VAL A 26 10.02 -8.58 -16.59
C VAL A 26 9.52 -9.27 -15.32
N ALA A 27 9.57 -8.58 -14.18
CA ALA A 27 9.04 -9.10 -12.94
C ALA A 27 7.55 -9.42 -13.12
N LYS A 28 7.15 -10.67 -12.87
CA LYS A 28 5.73 -11.06 -12.90
C LYS A 28 5.07 -10.58 -11.61
N ALA A 29 4.03 -9.75 -11.72
CA ALA A 29 3.25 -9.32 -10.56
C ALA A 29 2.64 -10.53 -9.83
N ILE A 30 2.71 -10.52 -8.51
CA ILE A 30 2.13 -11.57 -7.67
C ILE A 30 0.60 -11.40 -7.65
N SER A 31 -0.13 -12.51 -7.77
CA SER A 31 -1.58 -12.55 -7.61
C SER A 31 -1.94 -12.93 -6.17
N PHE A 32 -2.97 -12.28 -5.65
CA PHE A 32 -3.49 -12.48 -4.31
C PHE A 32 -4.97 -12.82 -4.36
N GLN A 33 -5.39 -13.87 -3.67
CA GLN A 33 -6.79 -14.26 -3.52
C GLN A 33 -7.04 -14.68 -2.07
N GLY A 34 -8.24 -14.39 -1.57
CA GLY A 34 -8.60 -14.69 -0.20
C GLY A 34 -9.93 -14.12 0.22
N MET A 35 -10.14 -14.11 1.53
CA MET A 35 -11.28 -13.50 2.19
C MET A 35 -10.78 -12.50 3.22
N ALA A 36 -11.35 -11.30 3.23
CA ALA A 36 -11.13 -10.34 4.28
C ALA A 36 -12.15 -10.53 5.41
N THR A 37 -11.75 -10.16 6.62
CA THR A 37 -12.62 -10.03 7.79
C THR A 37 -12.23 -8.77 8.54
N SER A 38 -13.12 -8.26 9.39
CA SER A 38 -12.83 -7.04 10.16
C SER A 38 -13.19 -7.19 11.63
N THR A 39 -12.50 -6.41 12.47
CA THR A 39 -12.92 -6.14 13.85
C THR A 39 -12.62 -4.70 14.25
N PHE A 40 -13.49 -4.13 15.08
CA PHE A 40 -13.25 -2.84 15.72
C PHE A 40 -12.42 -3.01 17.00
N GLY A 41 -11.46 -2.12 17.20
CA GLY A 41 -10.65 -2.03 18.41
C GLY A 41 -11.29 -1.13 19.47
N THR A 42 -10.57 -0.94 20.58
CA THR A 42 -10.98 0.01 21.62
C THR A 42 -10.64 1.44 21.16
N PRO A 43 -11.62 2.36 21.11
CA PRO A 43 -11.38 3.76 20.75
C PRO A 43 -10.52 4.47 21.80
N THR A 44 -9.81 5.53 21.39
CA THR A 44 -9.02 6.38 22.29
C THR A 44 -9.35 7.85 22.01
N PRO A 45 -9.74 8.65 23.03
CA PRO A 45 -9.96 8.26 24.43
C PRO A 45 -11.26 7.46 24.62
N SER A 46 -11.30 6.61 25.65
CA SER A 46 -12.49 5.80 26.00
C SER A 46 -13.25 6.32 27.22
N THR A 47 -12.82 7.44 27.82
CA THR A 47 -13.40 7.99 29.05
C THR A 47 -14.47 9.02 28.73
N GLY A 48 -15.65 8.89 29.34
CA GLY A 48 -16.77 9.83 29.15
C GLY A 48 -17.62 9.60 27.90
N VAL A 49 -17.18 8.68 27.04
CA VAL A 49 -17.85 8.28 25.80
C VAL A 49 -18.62 6.98 25.97
N VAL A 50 -19.62 6.75 25.12
CA VAL A 50 -20.46 5.55 25.10
C VAL A 50 -20.19 4.80 23.80
N PHE A 51 -19.80 3.53 23.89
CA PHE A 51 -19.61 2.68 22.73
C PHE A 51 -19.81 1.20 23.05
N SER A 52 -20.01 0.40 22.00
CA SER A 52 -20.09 -1.07 22.06
C SER A 52 -19.61 -1.68 20.75
N GLY A 53 -19.33 -2.99 20.74
CA GLY A 53 -18.91 -3.72 19.53
C GLY A 53 -17.40 -3.91 19.36
N VAL A 54 -16.59 -3.63 20.38
CA VAL A 54 -15.15 -3.97 20.36
C VAL A 54 -14.97 -5.48 20.13
N GLY A 55 -14.10 -5.84 19.19
CA GLY A 55 -13.81 -7.22 18.80
C GLY A 55 -14.81 -7.82 17.80
N THR A 56 -15.79 -7.06 17.33
CA THR A 56 -16.74 -7.49 16.29
C THR A 56 -16.60 -6.64 15.03
N ASN A 57 -17.28 -7.02 13.95
CA ASN A 57 -17.37 -6.25 12.71
C ASN A 57 -18.42 -5.12 12.77
N THR A 58 -19.12 -4.94 13.90
CA THR A 58 -20.16 -3.92 14.08
C THR A 58 -19.91 -3.12 15.35
N PHE A 59 -19.79 -1.80 15.20
CA PHE A 59 -19.49 -0.89 16.29
C PHE A 59 -20.56 0.18 16.40
N SER A 60 -20.88 0.59 17.63
CA SER A 60 -21.82 1.68 17.88
C SER A 60 -21.24 2.66 18.89
N THR A 61 -21.50 3.96 18.68
CA THR A 61 -21.09 5.02 19.59
C THR A 61 -22.14 6.12 19.75
N GLY A 62 -22.11 6.78 20.90
CA GLY A 62 -23.01 7.87 21.25
C GLY A 62 -24.28 7.38 21.95
N THR A 63 -24.82 8.24 22.81
CA THR A 63 -26.14 8.06 23.39
C THR A 63 -27.16 8.69 22.43
N PRO A 64 -28.09 7.92 21.83
CA PRO A 64 -29.06 8.47 20.89
C PRO A 64 -29.98 9.49 21.57
N ILE A 65 -30.36 10.53 20.83
CA ILE A 65 -31.48 11.38 21.25
C ILE A 65 -32.83 10.70 20.95
N THR A 66 -33.92 11.21 21.54
CA THR A 66 -35.26 10.65 21.28
C THR A 66 -35.63 10.75 19.81
N GLY A 67 -36.00 9.62 19.21
CA GLY A 67 -36.39 9.53 17.80
C GLY A 67 -35.23 9.32 16.83
N SER A 68 -34.02 9.06 17.33
CA SER A 68 -32.80 8.81 16.54
C SER A 68 -32.14 7.48 16.93
N SER A 69 -31.12 7.07 16.18
CA SER A 69 -30.20 5.99 16.54
C SER A 69 -28.88 6.52 17.09
N ALA A 70 -28.07 5.62 17.65
CA ALA A 70 -26.65 5.88 17.83
C ALA A 70 -25.97 5.91 16.45
N ASN A 71 -24.71 6.34 16.41
CA ASN A 71 -23.85 6.10 15.27
C ASN A 71 -23.53 4.60 15.22
N ILE A 72 -23.68 3.96 14.05
CA ILE A 72 -23.47 2.52 13.87
C ILE A 72 -22.66 2.28 12.60
N PHE A 73 -21.59 1.51 12.73
CA PHE A 73 -20.71 1.12 11.64
C PHE A 73 -20.67 -0.41 11.55
N THR A 74 -20.78 -0.96 10.35
CA THR A 74 -20.54 -2.38 10.08
C THR A 74 -19.55 -2.50 8.94
N VAL A 75 -18.47 -3.26 9.14
CA VAL A 75 -17.43 -3.51 8.12
C VAL A 75 -17.44 -4.99 7.77
N ASP A 76 -18.18 -5.37 6.74
CA ASP A 76 -18.28 -6.76 6.30
C ASP A 76 -17.19 -7.09 5.28
N GLY A 77 -16.26 -7.95 5.68
CA GLY A 77 -15.15 -8.34 4.81
C GLY A 77 -15.63 -9.10 3.56
N LEU A 78 -14.95 -8.87 2.45
CA LEU A 78 -15.28 -9.45 1.15
C LEU A 78 -14.26 -10.51 0.71
N ASN A 79 -14.70 -11.39 -0.19
CA ASN A 79 -13.76 -12.18 -0.99
C ASN A 79 -13.04 -11.26 -1.96
N PHE A 80 -11.74 -11.48 -2.15
CA PHE A 80 -10.93 -10.69 -3.06
C PHE A 80 -10.09 -11.54 -4.00
N SER A 81 -9.82 -10.98 -5.18
CA SER A 81 -8.84 -11.46 -6.14
C SER A 81 -8.19 -10.25 -6.79
N THR A 82 -6.88 -10.09 -6.63
CA THR A 82 -6.14 -8.92 -7.09
C THR A 82 -4.72 -9.30 -7.52
N THR A 83 -4.02 -8.34 -8.09
CA THR A 83 -2.57 -8.39 -8.32
C THR A 83 -1.88 -7.30 -7.51
N GLU A 84 -0.59 -7.48 -7.26
CA GLU A 84 0.26 -6.44 -6.67
C GLU A 84 0.00 -5.08 -7.33
N ASN A 85 -0.10 -4.02 -6.53
CA ASN A 85 -0.34 -2.64 -6.95
C ASN A 85 -1.67 -2.40 -7.69
N THR A 86 -2.63 -3.33 -7.58
CA THR A 86 -3.98 -3.19 -8.13
C THR A 86 -4.98 -2.97 -7.00
N GLN A 87 -5.87 -2.00 -7.19
CA GLN A 87 -6.94 -1.72 -6.22
C GLN A 87 -8.02 -2.81 -6.25
N PHE A 88 -8.58 -3.12 -5.09
CA PHE A 88 -9.67 -4.07 -4.93
C PHE A 88 -10.55 -3.71 -3.73
N ALA A 89 -11.83 -4.06 -3.78
CA ALA A 89 -12.72 -3.95 -2.64
C ALA A 89 -12.35 -5.00 -1.58
N VAL A 90 -12.13 -4.56 -0.34
CA VAL A 90 -11.75 -5.41 0.79
C VAL A 90 -12.90 -5.62 1.77
N ALA A 91 -13.86 -4.70 1.84
CA ALA A 91 -15.04 -4.82 2.69
C ALA A 91 -16.19 -3.95 2.15
N ASP A 92 -17.41 -4.28 2.56
CA ASP A 92 -18.55 -3.35 2.54
C ASP A 92 -18.61 -2.63 3.89
N LEU A 93 -18.61 -1.30 3.87
CA LEU A 93 -18.84 -0.45 5.03
C LEU A 93 -20.29 0.04 4.99
N THR A 94 -21.08 -0.32 6.00
CA THR A 94 -22.38 0.30 6.27
C THR A 94 -22.24 1.30 7.40
N TYR A 95 -22.68 2.54 7.18
CA TYR A 95 -22.72 3.60 8.19
C TYR A 95 -24.15 4.09 8.37
N THR A 96 -24.62 4.12 9.63
CA THR A 96 -25.81 4.85 10.06
C THR A 96 -25.37 6.06 10.86
N ASN A 97 -25.61 7.25 10.31
CA ASN A 97 -25.38 8.51 11.00
C ASN A 97 -26.59 8.83 11.87
N GLY A 98 -26.39 8.84 13.19
CA GLY A 98 -27.45 9.05 14.16
C GLY A 98 -27.17 10.25 15.05
N ARG A 99 -28.22 11.03 15.30
CA ARG A 99 -28.16 12.14 16.26
C ARG A 99 -27.99 11.65 17.69
N THR A 100 -26.95 12.14 18.34
CA THR A 100 -26.50 11.67 19.65
C THR A 100 -26.25 12.83 20.62
N VAL A 101 -26.25 12.54 21.91
CA VAL A 101 -25.96 13.53 22.97
C VAL A 101 -24.52 13.98 22.86
N THR A 102 -24.28 15.30 22.84
CA THR A 102 -22.94 15.89 22.80
C THR A 102 -22.03 15.34 23.89
N GLY A 103 -20.80 14.99 23.51
CA GLY A 103 -19.78 14.47 24.42
C GLY A 103 -19.90 12.97 24.73
N THR A 104 -20.86 12.27 24.11
CA THR A 104 -21.01 10.81 24.29
C THR A 104 -20.41 9.97 23.17
N ASN A 105 -20.00 10.59 22.06
CA ASN A 105 -19.36 9.90 20.94
C ASN A 105 -17.85 9.80 21.11
N ILE A 106 -17.26 8.85 20.41
CA ILE A 106 -15.82 8.80 20.15
C ILE A 106 -15.44 9.70 18.96
N ASP A 107 -14.18 10.12 18.92
CA ASP A 107 -13.61 10.81 17.76
C ASP A 107 -12.92 9.82 16.81
N THR A 108 -12.28 8.77 17.35
CA THR A 108 -11.55 7.78 16.53
C THR A 108 -11.76 6.35 17.01
N VAL A 109 -11.72 5.40 16.08
CA VAL A 109 -11.75 3.96 16.37
C VAL A 109 -10.78 3.19 15.48
N PRO A 110 -10.00 2.26 16.05
CA PRO A 110 -9.19 1.33 15.25
C PRO A 110 -10.09 0.32 14.53
N VAL A 111 -9.82 0.07 13.25
CA VAL A 111 -10.42 -1.00 12.44
C VAL A 111 -9.30 -1.94 11.98
N THR A 112 -9.40 -3.21 12.34
CA THR A 112 -8.45 -4.23 11.93
C THR A 112 -9.03 -5.06 10.80
N LEU A 113 -8.36 -5.08 9.66
CA LEU A 113 -8.64 -5.96 8.54
C LEU A 113 -7.72 -7.18 8.59
N SER A 114 -8.27 -8.39 8.65
CA SER A 114 -7.49 -9.63 8.55
C SER A 114 -7.75 -10.30 7.20
N LEU A 115 -6.68 -10.62 6.48
CA LEU A 115 -6.75 -11.23 5.15
C LEU A 115 -6.40 -12.71 5.22
N ASP A 116 -7.36 -13.58 4.97
CA ASP A 116 -7.12 -15.02 4.88
C ASP A 116 -6.83 -15.43 3.43
N PHE A 117 -5.56 -15.71 3.12
CA PHE A 117 -5.11 -15.93 1.75
C PHE A 117 -5.23 -17.41 1.32
N ILE A 118 -5.91 -17.62 0.21
CA ILE A 118 -5.92 -18.90 -0.52
C ILE A 118 -4.90 -18.94 -1.67
N THR A 119 -4.41 -17.77 -2.11
CA THR A 119 -3.33 -17.65 -3.09
C THR A 119 -2.53 -16.37 -2.82
N PRO A 120 -1.21 -16.46 -2.63
CA PRO A 120 -0.50 -17.65 -2.18
C PRO A 120 -1.03 -18.12 -0.81
N ILE A 121 -0.89 -19.40 -0.47
CA ILE A 121 -1.26 -19.88 0.88
C ILE A 121 -0.18 -19.38 1.86
N ILE A 122 -0.56 -18.44 2.73
CA ILE A 122 0.30 -17.84 3.76
C ILE A 122 -0.51 -17.64 5.05
N SER A 123 0.16 -17.34 6.16
CA SER A 123 -0.51 -16.95 7.41
C SER A 123 -1.36 -15.70 7.18
N SER A 124 -2.56 -15.63 7.76
CA SER A 124 -3.49 -14.52 7.61
C SER A 124 -2.99 -13.27 8.37
N PRO A 125 -2.40 -12.25 7.72
CA PRO A 125 -1.95 -11.05 8.41
C PRO A 125 -3.13 -10.14 8.77
N SER A 126 -2.95 -9.34 9.82
CA SER A 126 -3.90 -8.34 10.28
C SER A 126 -3.31 -6.92 10.16
N PHE A 127 -4.09 -6.00 9.60
CA PHE A 127 -3.71 -4.62 9.32
C PHE A 127 -4.68 -3.70 10.05
N THR A 128 -4.17 -2.84 10.93
CA THR A 128 -5.00 -1.91 11.71
C THR A 128 -4.90 -0.51 11.13
N PHE A 129 -6.05 0.12 10.93
CA PHE A 129 -6.19 1.49 10.45
C PHE A 129 -7.05 2.29 11.43
N THR A 130 -6.84 3.59 11.50
CA THR A 130 -7.68 4.48 12.30
C THR A 130 -8.78 5.10 11.44
N PHE A 131 -10.03 4.90 11.87
CA PHE A 131 -11.18 5.64 11.35
C PHE A 131 -11.44 6.83 12.28
N ASP A 132 -11.67 8.00 11.68
CA ASP A 132 -11.92 9.26 12.36
C ASP A 132 -13.32 9.77 12.01
N LEU A 133 -14.05 10.17 13.05
CA LEU A 133 -15.44 10.60 13.00
C LEU A 133 -15.47 12.09 13.33
N ASP A 134 -15.87 12.91 12.37
CA ASP A 134 -16.18 14.32 12.60
C ASP A 134 -17.69 14.47 12.70
N LEU A 135 -18.17 14.59 13.95
CA LEU A 135 -19.59 14.67 14.27
C LEU A 135 -19.99 16.13 14.51
N THR A 136 -20.80 16.66 13.61
CA THR A 136 -21.15 18.07 13.57
C THR A 136 -22.26 18.42 14.57
N PRO A 137 -22.22 19.61 15.18
CA PRO A 137 -23.34 20.06 15.98
C PRO A 137 -24.61 20.25 15.13
N ASN A 138 -25.66 19.53 15.50
CA ASN A 138 -27.01 19.58 14.91
C ASN A 138 -27.73 20.92 15.19
N THR A 139 -27.27 22.01 14.58
CA THR A 139 -27.71 23.38 14.92
C THR A 139 -28.66 24.00 13.90
N THR A 140 -28.68 23.49 12.67
CA THR A 140 -29.54 24.03 11.62
C THR A 140 -30.89 23.32 11.57
N GLY A 141 -30.93 22.05 11.99
CA GLY A 141 -32.10 21.18 11.85
C GLY A 141 -32.29 20.64 10.44
N ASP A 142 -31.38 20.96 9.51
CA ASP A 142 -31.32 20.38 8.17
C ASP A 142 -30.34 19.19 8.19
N PRO A 143 -30.80 17.95 7.93
CA PRO A 143 -29.95 16.76 8.02
C PRO A 143 -28.72 16.80 7.11
N VAL A 144 -28.77 17.54 6.00
CA VAL A 144 -27.65 17.62 5.04
C VAL A 144 -26.63 18.67 5.48
N LEU A 145 -27.07 19.77 6.08
CA LEU A 145 -26.16 20.81 6.59
C LEU A 145 -25.50 20.39 7.91
N ASP A 146 -26.19 19.58 8.69
CA ASP A 146 -25.70 18.97 9.93
C ASP A 146 -25.08 17.57 9.67
N ALA A 147 -24.63 17.28 8.45
CA ALA A 147 -24.10 15.96 8.08
C ALA A 147 -22.74 15.67 8.72
N ASP A 148 -22.54 14.41 9.11
CA ASP A 148 -21.30 13.96 9.74
C ASP A 148 -20.36 13.31 8.73
N THR A 149 -19.08 13.26 9.07
CA THR A 149 -18.07 12.64 8.21
C THR A 149 -17.32 11.51 8.89
N LEU A 150 -16.96 10.51 8.08
CA LEU A 150 -16.08 9.42 8.43
C LEU A 150 -14.86 9.49 7.50
N SER A 151 -13.66 9.42 8.05
CA SER A 151 -12.43 9.45 7.27
C SER A 151 -11.46 8.33 7.64
N VAL A 152 -10.62 7.94 6.68
CA VAL A 152 -9.49 7.04 6.91
C VAL A 152 -8.23 7.88 7.13
N VAL A 153 -7.66 7.82 8.33
CA VAL A 153 -6.47 8.60 8.70
C VAL A 153 -5.19 7.92 8.19
N ASP A 154 -5.08 6.62 8.43
CA ASP A 154 -3.89 5.83 8.10
C ASP A 154 -4.05 5.21 6.72
N VAL A 155 -3.25 5.66 5.75
CA VAL A 155 -3.28 5.13 4.38
C VAL A 155 -2.46 3.83 4.26
N PHE A 156 -1.43 3.65 5.12
CA PHE A 156 -0.56 2.49 5.11
C PHE A 156 -0.57 1.79 6.47
N SER A 157 -0.68 0.46 6.45
CA SER A 157 -0.45 -0.34 7.65
C SER A 157 1.03 -0.47 7.96
N THR A 158 1.35 -0.49 9.26
CA THR A 158 2.70 -0.80 9.77
C THR A 158 3.02 -2.30 9.77
N THR A 159 1.98 -3.16 9.68
CA THR A 159 2.14 -4.60 9.52
C THR A 159 2.61 -4.96 8.11
N ASN A 160 3.64 -5.81 8.03
CA ASN A 160 4.11 -6.41 6.78
C ASN A 160 3.91 -7.94 6.80
N PHE A 161 3.81 -8.54 5.62
CA PHE A 161 3.80 -9.99 5.44
C PHE A 161 4.76 -10.40 4.31
N ASN A 162 5.27 -11.63 4.35
CA ASN A 162 6.26 -12.12 3.38
C ASN A 162 5.64 -13.08 2.37
N VAL A 163 5.95 -12.89 1.09
CA VAL A 163 5.65 -13.85 0.02
C VAL A 163 6.90 -14.09 -0.79
N GLY A 164 7.40 -15.32 -0.78
CA GLY A 164 8.55 -15.71 -1.60
C GLY A 164 9.82 -14.90 -1.33
N GLY A 165 10.01 -14.41 -0.09
CA GLY A 165 11.16 -13.57 0.29
C GLY A 165 10.91 -12.06 0.14
N GLU A 166 9.83 -11.63 -0.50
CA GLU A 166 9.47 -10.21 -0.64
C GLU A 166 8.47 -9.78 0.43
N LEU A 167 8.65 -8.58 1.01
CA LEU A 167 7.75 -8.01 2.01
C LEU A 167 6.68 -7.15 1.36
N PHE A 168 5.43 -7.36 1.78
CA PHE A 168 4.25 -6.63 1.33
C PHE A 168 3.53 -6.00 2.53
N THR A 169 2.75 -4.96 2.24
CA THR A 169 1.80 -4.34 3.19
C THR A 169 0.47 -4.07 2.50
N LEU A 170 -0.56 -3.78 3.30
CA LEU A 170 -1.86 -3.31 2.82
C LEU A 170 -1.91 -1.79 2.90
N LYS A 171 -2.24 -1.17 1.77
CA LYS A 171 -2.57 0.25 1.68
C LYS A 171 -4.08 0.39 1.59
N LEU A 172 -4.69 1.09 2.54
CA LEU A 172 -6.12 1.41 2.52
C LEU A 172 -6.31 2.70 1.71
N LEU A 173 -7.13 2.62 0.66
CA LEU A 173 -7.29 3.71 -0.31
C LEU A 173 -8.46 4.64 0.05
N GLY A 174 -9.53 4.08 0.61
CA GLY A 174 -10.73 4.83 1.00
C GLY A 174 -12.01 4.14 0.54
N PHE A 175 -13.07 4.95 0.43
CA PHE A 175 -14.45 4.56 0.15
C PHE A 175 -14.80 4.75 -1.33
N SER A 176 -15.66 3.89 -1.86
CA SER A 176 -16.18 3.99 -3.23
C SER A 176 -17.61 3.47 -3.34
N ASP A 177 -18.47 4.29 -3.94
CA ASP A 177 -19.86 3.98 -4.26
C ASP A 177 -20.05 3.55 -5.73
N ASP A 178 -18.97 3.58 -6.53
CA ASP A 178 -19.00 3.37 -7.99
C ASP A 178 -18.08 2.23 -8.44
N SER A 179 -17.89 1.24 -7.58
CA SER A 179 -17.06 0.05 -7.84
C SER A 179 -15.60 0.37 -8.14
N GLY A 180 -15.07 1.42 -7.51
CA GLY A 180 -13.67 1.82 -7.58
C GLY A 180 -13.34 2.78 -8.71
N ALA A 181 -14.33 3.33 -9.43
CA ALA A 181 -14.06 4.36 -10.43
C ALA A 181 -13.61 5.68 -9.77
N THR A 182 -14.16 5.99 -8.60
CA THR A 182 -13.70 7.03 -7.68
C THR A 182 -13.45 6.44 -6.30
N ILE A 183 -12.39 6.92 -5.65
CA ILE A 183 -12.04 6.54 -4.28
C ILE A 183 -11.82 7.81 -3.49
N ASN A 184 -12.61 8.00 -2.43
CA ASN A 184 -12.52 9.14 -1.53
C ASN A 184 -12.09 8.65 -0.14
N ASN A 185 -11.19 9.37 0.51
CA ASN A 185 -10.78 9.05 1.89
C ASN A 185 -11.72 9.62 2.95
N VAL A 186 -12.72 10.39 2.54
CA VAL A 186 -13.76 10.99 3.38
C VAL A 186 -15.13 10.57 2.83
N PHE A 187 -16.00 10.22 3.75
CA PHE A 187 -17.38 9.84 3.53
C PHE A 187 -18.27 10.80 4.33
N THR A 188 -19.29 11.40 3.71
CA THR A 188 -20.22 12.34 4.38
C THR A 188 -21.63 11.80 4.32
N LEU A 189 -22.35 11.83 5.45
CA LEU A 189 -23.68 11.25 5.57
C LEU A 189 -24.63 12.20 6.29
N PRO A 190 -25.79 12.54 5.71
CA PRO A 190 -26.82 13.29 6.42
C PRO A 190 -27.28 12.60 7.71
N GLU A 191 -27.78 13.41 8.63
CA GLU A 191 -28.34 12.91 9.89
C GLU A 191 -29.53 11.98 9.68
N ASP A 192 -29.64 10.97 10.53
CA ASP A 192 -30.63 9.88 10.49
C ASP A 192 -30.62 9.07 9.17
N ALA A 193 -29.53 9.11 8.40
CA ALA A 193 -29.37 8.32 7.17
C ALA A 193 -28.52 7.07 7.40
N THR A 194 -28.77 6.05 6.57
CA THR A 194 -27.94 4.85 6.46
C THR A 194 -27.51 4.65 5.02
N THR A 195 -26.28 4.20 4.83
CA THR A 195 -25.70 3.92 3.51
C THR A 195 -24.69 2.78 3.59
N THR A 196 -24.38 2.20 2.43
CA THR A 196 -23.32 1.20 2.28
C THR A 196 -22.40 1.62 1.13
N SER A 197 -21.09 1.69 1.42
CA SER A 197 -20.01 1.96 0.46
C SER A 197 -18.99 0.83 0.51
N GLN A 198 -18.31 0.55 -0.60
CA GLN A 198 -17.17 -0.37 -0.57
C GLN A 198 -15.93 0.33 -0.02
N LEU A 199 -15.13 -0.42 0.73
CA LEU A 199 -13.80 -0.02 1.20
C LEU A 199 -12.76 -0.62 0.26
N PHE A 200 -11.90 0.21 -0.32
CA PHE A 200 -10.88 -0.19 -1.29
C PHE A 200 -9.49 -0.20 -0.68
N ALA A 201 -8.69 -1.20 -1.07
CA ALA A 201 -7.31 -1.36 -0.67
C ALA A 201 -6.42 -1.76 -1.86
N SER A 202 -5.10 -1.75 -1.66
CA SER A 202 -4.12 -2.34 -2.58
C SER A 202 -3.01 -3.03 -1.79
N ILE A 203 -2.54 -4.17 -2.29
CA ILE A 203 -1.35 -4.85 -1.75
C ILE A 203 -0.14 -4.32 -2.50
N THR A 204 0.86 -3.80 -1.78
CA THR A 204 2.07 -3.19 -2.33
C THR A 204 3.31 -3.74 -1.64
N ALA A 205 4.45 -3.73 -2.33
CA ALA A 205 5.73 -3.99 -1.69
C ALA A 205 5.96 -2.99 -0.55
N ALA A 206 6.42 -3.48 0.60
CA ALA A 206 6.68 -2.68 1.80
C ALA A 206 7.94 -1.79 1.66
N THR A 207 8.86 -2.19 0.77
CA THR A 207 9.96 -1.37 0.29
C THR A 207 9.82 -1.22 -1.22
N PRO A 208 10.06 -0.02 -1.81
CA PRO A 208 10.06 0.11 -3.26
C PRO A 208 11.05 -0.89 -3.86
N LYS A 209 10.60 -1.71 -4.82
CA LYS A 209 11.51 -2.53 -5.63
C LYS A 209 12.54 -1.58 -6.24
N GLY A 210 13.77 -1.67 -5.73
CA GLY A 210 14.88 -0.84 -6.18
C GLY A 210 14.93 -0.88 -7.70
N VAL A 211 15.00 0.31 -8.31
CA VAL A 211 15.55 0.47 -9.66
C VAL A 211 16.71 -0.52 -9.81
N PRO A 212 16.81 -1.32 -10.89
CA PRO A 212 17.89 -2.27 -11.05
C PRO A 212 19.20 -1.55 -10.75
N GLU A 213 19.90 -1.94 -9.68
CA GLU A 213 21.21 -1.35 -9.42
C GLU A 213 22.01 -1.58 -10.70
N PRO A 214 22.52 -0.52 -11.35
CA PRO A 214 23.37 -0.71 -12.50
C PRO A 214 24.49 -1.60 -12.00
N ASN A 215 24.56 -2.81 -12.54
CA ASN A 215 25.53 -3.80 -12.11
C ASN A 215 26.92 -3.14 -12.13
N LEU A 216 27.46 -2.83 -10.95
CA LEU A 216 28.74 -2.15 -10.81
C LEU A 216 29.87 -3.00 -11.41
N THR A 217 29.71 -4.31 -11.53
CA THR A 217 30.67 -5.17 -12.25
C THR A 217 30.68 -4.89 -13.75
N THR A 218 29.55 -4.50 -14.37
CA THR A 218 29.52 -4.09 -15.78
C THR A 218 30.14 -2.70 -15.97
N LEU A 219 29.95 -1.77 -15.02
CA LEU A 219 30.53 -0.43 -15.08
C LEU A 219 32.06 -0.43 -14.84
N LEU A 220 32.57 -1.33 -13.98
CA LEU A 220 34.02 -1.51 -13.79
C LEU A 220 34.72 -2.09 -15.03
N LEU A 221 34.08 -2.99 -15.78
CA LEU A 221 34.67 -3.56 -17.00
C LEU A 221 34.75 -2.55 -18.14
N LEU A 222 33.82 -1.58 -18.23
CA LEU A 222 33.88 -0.48 -19.19
C LEU A 222 34.94 0.58 -18.81
N GLY A 223 35.19 0.78 -17.51
CA GLY A 223 36.20 1.73 -17.01
C GLY A 223 37.65 1.25 -17.14
N ALA A 224 37.90 -0.06 -17.09
CA ALA A 224 39.26 -0.62 -17.17
C ALA A 224 39.79 -0.78 -18.61
N GLY A 225 38.95 -0.66 -19.62
CA GLY A 225 39.34 -0.81 -21.04
C GLY A 225 40.06 0.40 -21.65
N ALA A 226 40.05 1.57 -20.99
CA ALA A 226 40.60 2.81 -21.55
C ALA A 226 42.03 3.15 -21.09
N MET A 227 42.68 2.33 -20.26
CA MET A 227 44.01 2.65 -19.72
C MET A 227 45.09 1.62 -20.08
N VAL A 228 45.21 1.29 -21.37
CA VAL A 228 46.50 0.84 -21.91
C VAL A 228 46.64 1.42 -23.32
N ILE A 229 47.32 2.57 -23.44
CA ILE A 229 48.27 2.95 -24.50
C ILE A 229 48.78 4.34 -24.10
N GLY A 230 50.06 4.46 -23.77
CA GLY A 230 50.64 5.78 -23.55
C GLY A 230 51.98 5.88 -22.84
N LYS A 231 52.96 5.01 -23.11
CA LYS A 231 54.38 5.36 -22.85
C LYS A 231 55.30 4.79 -23.94
N GLY A 232 55.92 5.68 -24.71
CA GLY A 232 56.89 5.26 -25.73
C GLY A 232 57.62 6.38 -26.47
N LYS A 233 58.34 7.23 -25.73
CA LYS A 233 59.60 7.90 -26.10
C LYS A 233 59.81 8.33 -27.56
N ASN A 234 59.73 9.64 -27.85
CA ASN A 234 60.46 10.23 -28.98
C ASN A 234 61.79 10.81 -28.49
N LYS A 235 62.89 10.17 -28.92
CA LYS A 235 64.22 10.78 -29.01
C LYS A 235 64.31 11.52 -30.36
N VAL A 236 64.93 12.69 -30.29
CA VAL A 236 65.27 13.66 -31.34
C VAL A 236 66.09 13.05 -32.48
N HIS A 237 65.91 13.53 -33.73
CA HIS A 237 66.97 13.87 -34.71
C HIS A 237 66.39 14.66 -35.91
N SER A 238 66.71 15.94 -36.00
CA SER A 238 67.30 16.64 -37.16
C SER A 238 67.77 18.00 -36.68
#